data_AF-A0A1N7PWG6-F1
#
_entry.id   AF-A0A1N7PWG6-F1
#
_cell.length_a   1.000
_cell.length_b   1.000
_cell.length_c   1.000
_cell.angle_alpha   90.00
_cell.angle_beta   90.00
_cell.angle_gamma   90.00
#
_symmetry.space_group_name_H-M   'P 1'
#
loop_
_entity.id
_entity.type
_entity.pdbx_description
1 polymer ?
#
loop_
_entity_poly.entity_id
_entity_poly.type
_entity_poly.pdbx_seq_one_letter_code
_entity_poly.pdbx_strand_id
1 'polypeptide(L)'
;MAEIGIGIALGVVLVLLMLTRDWANAQLKIKDRAGSKAESKLQKLMEFILRVVMPVYSFVIFAAQRVWVAICIVLLGTVFLLISPLIFDYFSGSLNTISHPEQLAFINRAFDEYIYFLKNLWIHISLIVTLFVFIYTQQKTASMSRIMASIPIRFFFYIFIMTSLYALILYCCPRIASRVAYFIYFILLVSTLIFGLVVAINDVVKGVIPREALSLQIRKANYLILSLCAWTFPLQRPVLYSTLLSTVETIYQIFKFTTEKNMDSVYEEYSVQWFVIIQNLHQSRVFDSVQYEILHEKDAERFEMLYRLLLQNQVHLILLLNKNGYVLPSHEAINELFLVSPPDNKRLTDIYLKSVEELLLLLYDTDNKAFNLCCLGLANMITQELREDRKVVLQLFDNVLQRASLDNNLEILTSTVHTLWKCANGPEDLSYSDLAERIRKADTGILQYSSRASLEPDCIRALLNAALKNLELSHYQSAGFLIKFMVTNFRSEVLAKEFDKFFDKVINIERTTTNDKWLNATFGQRTSEYCLKKLTILLYGQQHYVVEKKINFGETPKNFVDINHAKCTYLPYLLENLEASSGAYGLMFLRDKEFMNVLRRNIVLHCSL
;
A
#
# COMPACT_ATOMS: atom_id res chain seq x y z
N MET A 1 -40.23 -8.03 30.00
CA MET A 1 -38.82 -7.63 30.23
C MET A 1 -37.94 -7.79 29.00
N ALA A 2 -38.03 -8.88 28.22
CA ALA A 2 -37.26 -9.05 26.97
C ALA A 2 -37.59 -8.01 25.87
N GLU A 3 -38.86 -7.61 25.74
CA GLU A 3 -39.30 -6.60 24.74
C GLU A 3 -38.81 -5.18 25.07
N ILE A 4 -38.71 -4.84 26.36
CA ILE A 4 -38.16 -3.56 26.83
C ILE A 4 -36.64 -3.52 26.58
N GLY A 5 -35.94 -4.66 26.76
CA GLY A 5 -34.52 -4.77 26.45
C GLY A 5 -34.20 -4.63 24.96
N ILE A 6 -35.04 -5.21 24.08
CA ILE A 6 -34.89 -5.09 22.62
C ILE A 6 -35.24 -3.68 22.15
N GLY A 7 -36.27 -3.04 22.71
CA GLY A 7 -36.65 -1.66 22.40
C GLY A 7 -35.58 -0.64 22.81
N ILE A 8 -34.96 -0.80 23.99
CA ILE A 8 -33.85 0.05 24.44
C ILE A 8 -32.60 -0.20 23.59
N ALA A 9 -32.29 -1.46 23.26
CA ALA A 9 -31.15 -1.78 22.39
C ALA A 9 -31.33 -1.19 20.97
N LEU A 10 -32.52 -1.32 20.37
CA LEU A 10 -32.86 -0.72 19.07
C LEU A 10 -32.85 0.81 19.12
N GLY A 11 -33.36 1.40 20.21
CA GLY A 11 -33.32 2.85 20.43
C GLY A 11 -31.89 3.38 20.52
N VAL A 12 -31.02 2.69 21.26
CA VAL A 12 -29.59 3.02 21.36
C VAL A 12 -28.87 2.82 20.02
N VAL A 13 -29.19 1.75 19.27
CA VAL A 13 -28.66 1.49 17.92
C VAL A 13 -29.09 2.59 16.93
N LEU A 14 -30.35 3.04 16.97
CA LEU A 14 -30.87 4.11 16.09
C LEU A 14 -30.25 5.47 16.41
N VAL A 15 -30.11 5.79 17.69
CA VAL A 15 -29.44 7.01 18.16
C VAL A 15 -27.95 6.99 17.76
N LEU A 16 -27.27 5.84 17.87
CA LEU A 16 -25.87 5.69 17.43
C LEU A 16 -25.70 5.70 15.90
N LEU A 17 -26.64 5.16 15.13
CA LEU A 17 -26.65 5.23 13.66
C LEU A 17 -26.91 6.66 13.16
N MET A 18 -27.79 7.41 13.83
CA MET A 18 -27.98 8.84 13.56
C MET A 18 -26.73 9.65 13.93
N LEU A 19 -26.13 9.35 15.09
CA LEU A 19 -24.91 10.01 15.54
C LEU A 19 -23.67 9.68 14.70
N THR A 20 -23.59 8.53 14.03
CA THR A 20 -22.43 8.22 13.15
C THR A 20 -22.60 8.78 11.74
N ARG A 21 -23.83 8.73 11.20
CA ARG A 21 -24.17 9.22 9.85
C ARG A 21 -24.08 10.75 9.72
N ASP A 22 -24.53 11.50 10.73
CA ASP A 22 -24.51 12.96 10.68
C ASP A 22 -23.17 13.56 11.15
N TRP A 23 -22.29 12.75 11.74
CA TRP A 23 -21.09 13.25 12.42
C TRP A 23 -19.86 13.36 11.52
N ALA A 24 -19.74 12.56 10.46
CA ALA A 24 -18.75 12.81 9.40
C ALA A 24 -18.98 14.18 8.71
N ASN A 25 -20.26 14.54 8.52
CA ASN A 25 -20.66 15.84 7.98
C ASN A 25 -20.55 16.97 9.03
N ALA A 26 -20.72 16.67 10.31
CA ALA A 26 -20.51 17.62 11.40
C ALA A 26 -19.02 17.93 11.63
N GLN A 27 -18.11 16.95 11.50
CA GLN A 27 -16.66 17.18 11.61
C GLN A 27 -16.16 18.19 10.57
N LEU A 28 -16.62 18.09 9.32
CA LEU A 28 -16.28 19.04 8.26
C LEU A 28 -16.81 20.46 8.54
N LYS A 29 -18.02 20.59 9.13
CA LYS A 29 -18.62 21.90 9.45
C LYS A 29 -18.13 22.54 10.75
N ILE A 30 -17.64 21.75 11.70
CA ILE A 30 -17.20 22.21 13.03
C ILE A 30 -15.72 22.63 13.00
N LYS A 31 -14.89 21.99 12.16
CA LYS A 31 -13.49 22.37 11.94
C LYS A 31 -13.32 23.81 11.44
N ASP A 32 -14.33 24.33 10.73
CA ASP A 32 -14.34 25.71 10.23
C ASP A 32 -14.88 26.75 11.23
N ARG A 33 -15.42 26.35 12.39
CA ARG A 33 -16.17 27.28 13.28
C ARG A 33 -15.89 27.19 14.78
N ALA A 34 -15.19 26.17 15.28
CA ALA A 34 -15.05 25.95 16.72
C ALA A 34 -13.66 26.29 17.27
N GLY A 35 -13.60 27.11 18.32
CA GLY A 35 -12.34 27.40 19.03
C GLY A 35 -11.80 26.22 19.84
N SER A 36 -10.51 26.23 20.17
CA SER A 36 -9.73 25.09 20.72
C SER A 36 -10.34 24.40 21.96
N LYS A 37 -11.14 25.11 22.75
CA LYS A 37 -11.81 24.58 23.94
C LYS A 37 -12.97 23.63 23.61
N ALA A 38 -13.62 23.83 22.46
CA ALA A 38 -14.67 22.94 21.96
C ALA A 38 -14.07 21.68 21.33
N GLU A 39 -12.95 21.80 20.62
CA GLU A 39 -12.20 20.64 20.09
C GLU A 39 -11.77 19.69 21.22
N SER A 40 -11.22 20.21 22.33
CA SER A 40 -10.81 19.38 23.46
C SER A 40 -11.97 18.60 24.11
N LYS A 41 -13.15 19.22 24.24
CA LYS A 41 -14.35 18.52 24.77
C LYS A 41 -14.88 17.48 23.78
N LEU A 42 -14.84 17.79 22.48
CA LEU A 42 -15.27 16.86 21.42
C LEU A 42 -14.34 15.65 21.35
N GLN A 43 -13.04 15.88 21.50
CA GLN A 43 -12.02 14.83 21.53
C GLN A 43 -12.21 13.90 22.74
N LYS A 44 -12.47 14.43 23.94
CA LYS A 44 -12.79 13.62 25.14
C LYS A 44 -14.10 12.83 24.99
N LEU A 45 -15.11 13.41 24.36
CA LEU A 45 -16.36 12.71 24.05
C LEU A 45 -16.14 11.57 23.06
N MET A 46 -15.33 11.82 22.01
CA MET A 46 -14.93 10.81 21.03
C MET A 46 -14.13 9.69 21.69
N GLU A 47 -13.24 10.05 22.62
CA GLU A 47 -12.46 9.11 23.42
C GLU A 47 -13.36 8.19 24.25
N PHE A 48 -14.38 8.75 24.90
CA PHE A 48 -15.36 8.01 25.67
C PHE A 48 -16.23 7.09 24.78
N ILE A 49 -16.69 7.59 23.63
CA ILE A 49 -17.48 6.79 22.68
C ILE A 49 -16.65 5.62 22.14
N LEU A 50 -15.39 5.85 21.76
CA LEU A 50 -14.51 4.81 21.24
C LEU A 50 -14.06 3.82 22.32
N ARG A 51 -13.77 4.26 23.56
CA ARG A 51 -13.28 3.38 24.63
C ARG A 51 -14.37 2.59 25.34
N VAL A 52 -15.57 3.16 25.47
CA VAL A 52 -16.63 2.58 26.32
C VAL A 52 -17.80 2.12 25.46
N VAL A 53 -18.33 3.02 24.61
CA VAL A 53 -19.58 2.74 23.90
C VAL A 53 -19.39 1.73 22.77
N MET A 54 -18.35 1.88 21.96
CA MET A 54 -18.08 0.99 20.82
C MET A 54 -17.77 -0.46 21.24
N PRO A 55 -16.93 -0.72 22.26
CA PRO A 55 -16.71 -2.08 22.75
C PRO A 55 -17.97 -2.70 23.38
N VAL A 56 -18.75 -1.93 24.15
CA VAL A 56 -20.00 -2.41 24.75
C VAL A 56 -21.03 -2.72 23.65
N TYR A 57 -21.19 -1.84 22.67
CA TYR A 57 -22.08 -2.05 21.52
C TYR A 57 -21.71 -3.30 20.74
N SER A 58 -20.43 -3.45 20.43
CA SER A 58 -19.94 -4.59 19.66
C SER A 58 -20.02 -5.89 20.45
N PHE A 59 -19.81 -5.84 21.78
CA PHE A 59 -20.06 -6.97 22.68
C PHE A 59 -21.56 -7.32 22.73
N VAL A 60 -22.45 -6.34 22.80
CA VAL A 60 -23.90 -6.56 22.79
C VAL A 60 -24.36 -7.15 21.46
N ILE A 61 -23.84 -6.70 20.32
CA ILE A 61 -24.14 -7.31 19.02
C ILE A 61 -23.60 -8.73 18.94
N PHE A 62 -22.36 -8.96 19.38
CA PHE A 62 -21.77 -10.29 19.39
C PHE A 62 -22.56 -11.26 20.29
N ALA A 63 -22.94 -10.80 21.49
CA ALA A 63 -23.79 -11.54 22.40
C ALA A 63 -25.19 -11.77 21.81
N ALA A 64 -25.79 -10.75 21.20
CA ALA A 64 -27.10 -10.85 20.55
C ALA A 64 -27.06 -11.83 19.37
N GLN A 65 -26.00 -11.84 18.56
CA GLN A 65 -25.82 -12.81 17.47
C GLN A 65 -25.67 -14.23 18.01
N ARG A 66 -24.87 -14.43 19.06
CA ARG A 66 -24.70 -15.73 19.73
C ARG A 66 -26.00 -16.20 20.38
N VAL A 67 -26.76 -15.29 21.00
CA VAL A 67 -28.08 -15.55 21.58
C VAL A 67 -29.10 -15.86 20.50
N TRP A 68 -29.09 -15.16 19.36
CA TRP A 68 -29.97 -15.48 18.23
C TRP A 68 -29.65 -16.85 17.63
N VAL A 69 -28.36 -17.18 17.47
CA VAL A 69 -27.93 -18.53 17.04
C VAL A 69 -28.34 -19.58 18.07
N ALA A 70 -28.19 -19.30 19.36
CA ALA A 70 -28.66 -20.19 20.42
C ALA A 70 -30.18 -20.35 20.42
N ILE A 71 -30.94 -19.28 20.22
CA ILE A 71 -32.41 -19.31 20.07
C ILE A 71 -32.81 -20.11 18.83
N CYS A 72 -32.11 -19.95 17.70
CA CYS A 72 -32.30 -20.78 16.51
C CYS A 72 -32.03 -22.25 16.81
N ILE A 73 -30.92 -22.58 17.48
CA ILE A 73 -30.57 -23.96 17.84
C ILE A 73 -31.59 -24.54 18.82
N VAL A 74 -32.08 -23.75 19.77
CA VAL A 74 -33.12 -24.15 20.73
C VAL A 74 -34.46 -24.30 20.01
N LEU A 75 -34.83 -23.42 19.07
CA LEU A 75 -36.03 -23.56 18.24
C LEU A 75 -35.95 -24.79 17.35
N LEU A 76 -34.81 -25.03 16.70
CA LEU A 76 -34.58 -26.19 15.86
C LEU A 76 -34.57 -27.49 16.69
N GLY A 77 -33.97 -27.43 17.88
CA GLY A 77 -33.94 -28.52 18.85
C GLY A 77 -35.31 -28.79 19.48
N THR A 78 -36.12 -27.77 19.74
CA THR A 78 -37.50 -27.92 20.25
C THR A 78 -38.42 -28.43 19.17
N VAL A 79 -38.30 -27.97 17.92
CA VAL A 79 -38.98 -28.57 16.77
C VAL A 79 -38.56 -30.04 16.62
N PHE A 80 -37.27 -30.36 16.72
CA PHE A 80 -36.78 -31.73 16.68
C PHE A 80 -37.28 -32.58 17.86
N LEU A 81 -37.32 -32.03 19.07
CA LEU A 81 -37.82 -32.70 20.28
C LEU A 81 -39.35 -32.80 20.32
N LEU A 82 -40.08 -31.97 19.58
CA LEU A 82 -41.53 -32.11 19.39
C LEU A 82 -41.84 -33.17 18.33
N ILE A 83 -41.02 -33.26 17.28
CA ILE A 83 -41.15 -34.24 16.20
C ILE A 83 -40.59 -35.62 16.59
N SER A 84 -39.57 -35.69 17.44
CA SER A 84 -38.88 -36.94 17.84
C SER A 84 -39.79 -37.93 18.57
N PRO A 85 -40.60 -37.54 19.58
CA PRO A 85 -41.61 -38.40 20.19
C PRO A 85 -42.69 -38.84 19.21
N LEU A 86 -43.05 -38.00 18.23
CA LEU A 86 -44.00 -38.36 17.17
C LEU A 86 -43.44 -39.44 16.23
N ILE A 87 -42.14 -39.36 15.88
CA ILE A 87 -41.44 -40.40 15.12
C ILE A 87 -41.27 -41.65 15.99
N PHE A 88 -40.92 -41.49 17.27
CA PHE A 88 -40.70 -42.58 18.20
C PHE A 88 -42.01 -43.33 18.54
N ASP A 89 -43.12 -42.63 18.77
CA ASP A 89 -44.46 -43.23 18.98
C ASP A 89 -45.01 -43.85 17.69
N TYR A 90 -44.68 -43.30 16.51
CA TYR A 90 -44.97 -43.95 15.23
C TYR A 90 -44.20 -45.28 15.07
N PHE A 91 -42.94 -45.33 15.50
CA PHE A 91 -42.11 -46.55 15.43
C PHE A 91 -42.34 -47.53 16.59
N SER A 92 -42.72 -47.05 17.79
CA SER A 92 -42.85 -47.86 19.01
C SER A 92 -44.30 -48.16 19.40
N GLY A 93 -45.27 -47.37 18.90
CA GLY A 93 -46.63 -47.31 19.42
C GLY A 93 -47.74 -47.51 18.39
N SER A 94 -47.54 -48.31 17.33
CA SER A 94 -48.67 -48.93 16.60
C SER A 94 -48.29 -50.04 15.63
N LEU A 95 -48.21 -51.27 16.16
CA LEU A 95 -48.88 -52.37 15.47
C LEU A 95 -50.22 -52.76 16.12
N ASN A 96 -50.51 -52.32 17.37
CA ASN A 96 -51.63 -52.91 18.13
C ASN A 96 -52.64 -51.95 18.81
N THR A 97 -52.50 -50.62 18.77
CA THR A 97 -53.41 -49.72 19.52
C THR A 97 -53.79 -48.42 18.81
N ILE A 98 -53.93 -48.40 17.48
CA ILE A 98 -54.63 -47.29 16.80
C ILE A 98 -56.04 -47.75 16.43
N SER A 99 -56.93 -47.73 17.41
CA SER A 99 -58.37 -48.01 17.22
C SER A 99 -59.21 -46.77 16.92
N HIS A 100 -58.60 -45.58 16.86
CA HIS A 100 -59.29 -44.36 16.43
C HIS A 100 -58.84 -43.96 15.01
N PRO A 101 -59.62 -44.32 13.97
CA PRO A 101 -59.27 -44.04 12.58
C PRO A 101 -59.07 -42.54 12.28
N GLU A 102 -59.68 -41.66 13.09
CA GLU A 102 -59.53 -40.20 12.96
C GLU A 102 -58.12 -39.71 13.33
N GLN A 103 -57.46 -40.33 14.31
CA GLN A 103 -56.09 -39.95 14.70
C GLN A 103 -55.06 -40.47 13.69
N LEU A 104 -55.26 -41.69 13.17
CA LEU A 104 -54.42 -42.24 12.09
C LEU A 104 -54.53 -41.39 10.81
N ALA A 105 -55.75 -40.96 10.46
CA ALA A 105 -55.99 -40.10 9.31
C ALA A 105 -55.35 -38.71 9.48
N PHE A 106 -55.34 -38.17 10.70
CA PHE A 106 -54.69 -36.90 11.01
C PHE A 106 -53.16 -36.98 10.89
N ILE A 107 -52.56 -38.03 11.47
CA ILE A 107 -51.10 -38.24 11.42
C ILE A 107 -50.64 -38.51 9.98
N ASN A 108 -51.35 -39.37 9.23
CA ASN A 108 -51.02 -39.62 7.82
C ASN A 108 -51.13 -38.35 6.99
N ARG A 109 -52.13 -37.49 7.22
CA ARG A 109 -52.25 -36.20 6.52
C ARG A 109 -51.10 -35.26 6.86
N ALA A 110 -50.68 -35.17 8.12
CA ALA A 110 -49.53 -34.38 8.53
C ALA A 110 -48.21 -34.90 7.93
N PHE A 111 -48.05 -36.23 7.85
CA PHE A 111 -46.89 -36.88 7.21
C PHE A 111 -46.87 -36.66 5.69
N ASP A 112 -48.02 -36.78 5.02
CA ASP A 112 -48.16 -36.51 3.59
C ASP A 112 -47.84 -35.05 3.27
N GLU A 113 -48.28 -34.11 4.11
CA GLU A 113 -47.95 -32.69 3.97
C GLU A 113 -46.47 -32.40 4.24
N TYR A 114 -45.84 -33.11 5.19
CA TYR A 114 -44.39 -33.01 5.44
C TYR A 114 -43.56 -33.61 4.30
N ILE A 115 -43.98 -34.76 3.73
CA ILE A 115 -43.36 -35.35 2.55
C ILE A 115 -43.55 -34.45 1.33
N TYR A 116 -44.72 -33.84 1.17
CA TYR A 116 -44.98 -32.85 0.14
C TYR A 116 -44.08 -31.62 0.31
N PHE A 117 -43.86 -31.16 1.55
CA PHE A 117 -42.89 -30.12 1.86
C PHE A 117 -41.46 -30.52 1.48
N LEU A 118 -40.98 -31.70 1.88
CA LEU A 118 -39.64 -32.19 1.52
C LEU A 118 -39.47 -32.32 0.00
N LYS A 119 -40.52 -32.71 -0.72
CA LYS A 119 -40.53 -32.73 -2.19
C LYS A 119 -40.44 -31.32 -2.78
N ASN A 120 -41.11 -30.33 -2.19
CA ASN A 120 -41.05 -28.93 -2.64
C ASN A 120 -39.76 -28.21 -2.20
N LEU A 121 -39.10 -28.67 -1.15
CA LEU A 121 -37.80 -28.17 -0.70
C LEU A 121 -36.75 -28.28 -1.83
N TRP A 122 -36.84 -29.32 -2.67
CA TRP A 122 -35.98 -29.47 -3.84
C TRP A 122 -36.07 -28.31 -4.82
N ILE A 123 -37.26 -27.72 -5.02
CA ILE A 123 -37.45 -26.55 -5.89
C ILE A 123 -36.74 -25.34 -5.27
N HIS A 124 -36.86 -25.14 -3.97
CA HIS A 124 -36.18 -24.07 -3.26
C HIS A 124 -34.66 -24.25 -3.27
N ILE A 125 -34.15 -25.47 -3.03
CA ILE A 125 -32.73 -25.79 -3.13
C ILE A 125 -32.22 -25.52 -4.54
N SER A 126 -32.95 -25.94 -5.59
CA SER A 126 -32.59 -25.69 -6.98
C SER A 126 -32.48 -24.18 -7.28
N LEU A 127 -33.44 -23.38 -6.79
CA LEU A 127 -33.44 -21.93 -6.98
C LEU A 127 -32.28 -21.25 -6.21
N ILE A 128 -32.00 -21.70 -4.99
CA ILE A 128 -30.89 -21.21 -4.16
C ILE A 128 -29.54 -21.56 -4.78
N VAL A 129 -29.38 -22.78 -5.28
CA VAL A 129 -28.17 -23.22 -5.99
C VAL A 129 -27.98 -22.40 -7.26
N THR A 130 -29.05 -22.16 -8.03
CA THR A 130 -28.99 -21.33 -9.25
C THR A 130 -28.58 -19.90 -8.92
N LEU A 131 -29.17 -19.29 -7.89
CA LEU A 131 -28.77 -17.96 -7.42
C LEU A 131 -27.32 -17.96 -6.92
N PHE A 132 -26.90 -18.98 -6.16
CA PHE A 132 -25.53 -19.11 -5.68
C PHE A 132 -24.54 -19.18 -6.85
N VAL A 133 -24.80 -20.03 -7.85
CA VAL A 133 -23.95 -20.18 -9.03
C VAL A 133 -23.90 -18.87 -9.84
N PHE A 134 -25.04 -18.19 -10.01
CA PHE A 134 -25.08 -16.91 -10.69
C PHE A 134 -24.25 -15.84 -9.97
N ILE A 135 -24.47 -15.66 -8.65
CA ILE A 135 -23.72 -14.71 -7.83
C ILE A 135 -22.23 -15.04 -7.88
N TYR A 136 -21.86 -16.31 -7.70
CA TYR A 136 -20.47 -16.76 -7.75
C TYR A 136 -19.83 -16.47 -9.11
N THR A 137 -20.54 -16.70 -10.21
CA THR A 137 -20.04 -16.43 -11.57
C THR A 137 -19.84 -14.93 -11.78
N GLN A 138 -20.79 -14.09 -11.38
CA GLN A 138 -20.65 -12.64 -11.49
C GLN A 138 -19.52 -12.09 -10.62
N GLN A 139 -19.35 -12.63 -9.41
CA GLN A 139 -18.25 -12.27 -8.53
C GLN A 139 -16.89 -12.64 -9.10
N LYS A 140 -16.78 -13.82 -9.71
CA LYS A 140 -15.56 -14.25 -10.40
C LYS A 140 -15.22 -13.30 -11.54
N THR A 141 -16.22 -12.85 -12.30
CA THR A 141 -16.03 -11.87 -13.38
C THR A 141 -15.62 -10.49 -12.85
N ALA A 142 -16.13 -10.09 -11.69
CA ALA A 142 -15.77 -8.84 -11.02
C ALA A 142 -14.52 -8.94 -10.11
N SER A 143 -13.86 -10.10 -10.05
CA SER A 143 -12.71 -10.38 -9.17
C SER A 143 -12.92 -10.05 -7.68
N MET A 144 -14.15 -10.12 -7.19
CA MET A 144 -14.47 -9.83 -5.79
C MET A 144 -14.21 -11.06 -4.91
N SER A 145 -13.26 -10.99 -3.97
CA SER A 145 -12.97 -12.10 -3.06
C SER A 145 -14.09 -12.32 -2.01
N ARG A 146 -14.64 -13.55 -1.96
CA ARG A 146 -15.42 -14.22 -0.88
C ARG A 146 -16.61 -13.53 -0.18
N ILE A 147 -16.90 -12.26 -0.38
CA ILE A 147 -17.73 -11.48 0.56
C ILE A 147 -19.24 -11.83 0.54
N MET A 148 -19.77 -12.51 -0.49
CA MET A 148 -21.23 -12.77 -0.56
C MET A 148 -21.68 -14.23 -0.56
N ALA A 149 -20.81 -15.18 -0.22
CA ALA A 149 -21.24 -16.56 0.03
C ALA A 149 -22.31 -16.67 1.14
N SER A 150 -22.40 -15.65 2.01
CA SER A 150 -23.41 -15.60 3.08
C SER A 150 -24.83 -15.25 2.61
N ILE A 151 -25.03 -14.72 1.39
CA ILE A 151 -26.37 -14.29 0.93
C ILE A 151 -27.27 -15.49 0.60
N PRO A 152 -26.83 -16.47 -0.21
CA PRO A 152 -27.63 -17.66 -0.48
C PRO A 152 -27.91 -18.46 0.81
N ILE A 153 -26.98 -18.43 1.76
CA ILE A 153 -27.14 -19.05 3.09
C ILE A 153 -28.19 -18.31 3.91
N ARG A 154 -28.16 -16.98 3.99
CA ARG A 154 -29.19 -16.18 4.69
C ARG A 154 -30.58 -16.35 4.07
N PHE A 155 -30.64 -16.37 2.74
CA PHE A 155 -31.88 -16.61 1.99
C PHE A 155 -32.43 -18.02 2.25
N PHE A 156 -31.56 -19.04 2.28
CA PHE A 156 -31.92 -20.41 2.68
C PHE A 156 -32.49 -20.45 4.10
N PHE A 157 -31.81 -19.84 5.09
CA PHE A 157 -32.28 -19.81 6.47
C PHE A 157 -33.63 -19.09 6.60
N TYR A 158 -33.86 -18.01 5.85
CA TYR A 158 -35.11 -17.28 5.89
C TYR A 158 -36.28 -18.10 5.33
N ILE A 159 -36.10 -18.76 4.18
CA ILE A 159 -37.10 -19.69 3.64
C ILE A 159 -37.35 -20.82 4.62
N PHE A 160 -36.29 -21.42 5.17
CA PHE A 160 -36.39 -22.52 6.12
C PHE A 160 -37.19 -22.16 7.39
N ILE A 161 -36.92 -20.99 8.00
CA ILE A 161 -37.63 -20.51 9.19
C ILE A 161 -39.11 -20.30 8.86
N MET A 162 -39.41 -19.65 7.74
CA MET A 162 -40.79 -19.30 7.37
C MET A 162 -41.62 -20.54 7.03
N THR A 163 -41.03 -21.53 6.36
CA THR A 163 -41.74 -22.78 6.11
C THR A 163 -41.89 -23.64 7.36
N SER A 164 -40.93 -23.61 8.28
CA SER A 164 -41.05 -24.27 9.59
C SER A 164 -42.17 -23.65 10.43
N LEU A 165 -42.30 -22.33 10.44
CA LEU A 165 -43.41 -21.62 11.10
C LEU A 165 -44.75 -21.99 10.50
N TYR A 166 -44.84 -22.16 9.18
CA TYR A 166 -46.06 -22.61 8.53
C TYR A 166 -46.47 -24.03 8.95
N ALA A 167 -45.54 -24.97 8.94
CA ALA A 167 -45.80 -26.34 9.40
C ALA A 167 -46.32 -26.35 10.85
N LEU A 168 -45.76 -25.49 11.71
CA LEU A 168 -46.23 -25.30 13.08
C LEU A 168 -47.67 -24.75 13.14
N ILE A 169 -48.01 -23.76 12.31
CA ILE A 169 -49.36 -23.16 12.28
C ILE A 169 -50.40 -24.19 11.81
N LEU A 170 -50.09 -24.99 10.79
CA LEU A 170 -50.97 -26.08 10.33
C LEU A 170 -51.19 -27.13 11.41
N TYR A 171 -50.12 -27.49 12.13
CA TYR A 171 -50.19 -28.44 13.23
C TYR A 171 -51.07 -27.93 14.39
N CYS A 172 -50.89 -26.67 14.78
CA CYS A 172 -51.62 -26.08 15.91
C CYS A 172 -53.09 -25.75 15.60
N CYS A 173 -53.44 -25.51 14.33
CA CYS A 173 -54.77 -25.06 13.93
C CYS A 173 -55.40 -25.91 12.81
N PRO A 174 -55.63 -27.22 13.02
CA PRO A 174 -56.11 -28.12 11.96
C PRO A 174 -57.56 -27.88 11.53
N ARG A 175 -58.33 -27.10 12.31
CA ARG A 175 -59.74 -26.75 12.04
C ARG A 175 -59.94 -25.48 11.22
N ILE A 176 -58.91 -24.63 11.08
CA ILE A 176 -59.00 -23.48 10.17
C ILE A 176 -59.03 -24.05 8.77
N ALA A 177 -60.12 -23.80 8.03
CA ALA A 177 -60.36 -24.33 6.69
C ALA A 177 -59.07 -24.31 5.88
N SER A 178 -58.61 -25.49 5.45
CA SER A 178 -57.32 -25.73 4.81
C SER A 178 -56.99 -24.68 3.74
N ARG A 179 -58.01 -24.20 3.02
CA ARG A 179 -57.90 -23.12 2.03
C ARG A 179 -57.39 -21.79 2.57
N VAL A 180 -57.85 -21.34 3.75
CA VAL A 180 -57.39 -20.08 4.37
C VAL A 180 -55.94 -20.21 4.83
N ALA A 181 -55.57 -21.37 5.40
CA ALA A 181 -54.19 -21.65 5.80
C ALA A 181 -53.25 -21.74 4.58
N TYR A 182 -53.65 -22.40 3.50
CA TYR A 182 -52.88 -22.42 2.24
C TYR A 182 -52.76 -21.03 1.61
N PHE A 183 -53.80 -20.18 1.70
CA PHE A 183 -53.75 -18.82 1.19
C PHE A 183 -52.80 -17.93 1.99
N ILE A 184 -52.84 -17.99 3.33
CA ILE A 184 -51.89 -17.28 4.20
C ILE A 184 -50.46 -17.76 3.94
N TYR A 185 -50.26 -19.06 3.77
CA TYR A 185 -48.95 -19.62 3.42
C TYR A 185 -48.46 -19.15 2.07
N PHE A 186 -49.31 -19.18 1.06
CA PHE A 186 -48.95 -18.71 -0.27
C PHE A 186 -48.54 -17.24 -0.22
N ILE A 187 -49.27 -16.40 0.53
CA ILE A 187 -48.90 -14.98 0.74
C ILE A 187 -47.54 -14.87 1.46
N LEU A 188 -47.31 -15.62 2.54
CA LEU A 188 -46.04 -15.59 3.27
C LEU A 188 -44.87 -16.10 2.41
N LEU A 189 -45.07 -17.18 1.66
CA LEU A 189 -44.06 -17.75 0.76
C LEU A 189 -43.71 -16.77 -0.37
N VAL A 190 -44.72 -16.18 -1.01
CA VAL A 190 -44.51 -15.17 -2.06
C VAL A 190 -43.86 -13.93 -1.49
N SER A 191 -44.29 -13.44 -0.32
CA SER A 191 -43.70 -12.28 0.35
C SER A 191 -42.23 -12.54 0.71
N THR A 192 -41.91 -13.73 1.21
CA THR A 192 -40.55 -14.10 1.62
C THR A 192 -39.63 -14.30 0.42
N LEU A 193 -40.14 -14.89 -0.67
CA LEU A 193 -39.44 -14.98 -1.95
C LEU A 193 -39.17 -13.59 -2.54
N ILE A 194 -40.19 -12.72 -2.59
CA ILE A 194 -40.03 -11.34 -3.08
C ILE A 194 -39.02 -10.59 -2.22
N PHE A 195 -39.17 -10.62 -0.89
CA PHE A 195 -38.25 -9.93 0.03
C PHE A 195 -36.83 -10.44 -0.13
N GLY A 196 -36.62 -11.75 -0.11
CA GLY A 196 -35.28 -12.31 -0.23
C GLY A 196 -34.67 -12.14 -1.62
N LEU A 197 -35.48 -12.13 -2.69
CA LEU A 197 -35.04 -11.77 -4.03
C LEU A 197 -34.67 -10.29 -4.13
N VAL A 198 -35.46 -9.38 -3.53
CA VAL A 198 -35.13 -7.95 -3.44
C VAL A 198 -33.84 -7.73 -2.66
N VAL A 199 -33.66 -8.39 -1.51
CA VAL A 199 -32.43 -8.31 -0.71
C VAL A 199 -31.24 -8.88 -1.49
N ALA A 200 -31.39 -10.05 -2.10
CA ALA A 200 -30.35 -10.67 -2.90
C ALA A 200 -29.96 -9.79 -4.11
N ILE A 201 -30.94 -9.24 -4.84
CA ILE A 201 -30.67 -8.32 -5.95
C ILE A 201 -30.01 -7.06 -5.44
N ASN A 202 -30.52 -6.42 -4.39
CA ASN A 202 -29.94 -5.18 -3.87
C ASN A 202 -28.49 -5.38 -3.41
N ASP A 203 -28.21 -6.47 -2.73
CA ASP A 203 -26.86 -6.79 -2.29
C ASP A 203 -25.97 -7.17 -3.49
N VAL A 204 -26.44 -7.97 -4.45
CA VAL A 204 -25.69 -8.31 -5.66
C VAL A 204 -25.39 -7.06 -6.49
N VAL A 205 -26.37 -6.17 -6.66
CA VAL A 205 -26.20 -4.90 -7.37
C VAL A 205 -25.16 -4.05 -6.65
N LYS A 206 -25.21 -3.93 -5.32
CA LYS A 206 -24.18 -3.24 -4.53
C LYS A 206 -22.81 -3.90 -4.61
N GLY A 207 -22.75 -5.22 -4.76
CA GLY A 207 -21.51 -5.98 -4.89
C GLY A 207 -20.92 -6.00 -6.30
N VAL A 208 -21.73 -5.80 -7.33
CA VAL A 208 -21.32 -5.81 -8.75
C VAL A 208 -21.01 -4.41 -9.25
N ILE A 209 -21.71 -3.38 -8.78
CA ILE A 209 -21.42 -1.99 -9.14
C ILE A 209 -20.13 -1.56 -8.40
N PRO A 210 -19.01 -1.29 -9.11
CA PRO A 210 -17.73 -1.03 -8.46
C PRO A 210 -17.76 0.17 -7.50
N ARG A 211 -18.56 1.20 -7.84
CA ARG A 211 -18.80 2.39 -7.00
C ARG A 211 -19.34 2.03 -5.62
N GLU A 212 -20.39 1.22 -5.55
CA GLU A 212 -21.01 0.81 -4.28
C GLU A 212 -20.13 -0.18 -3.51
N ALA A 213 -19.45 -1.07 -4.23
CA ALA A 213 -18.53 -2.02 -3.62
C ALA A 213 -17.33 -1.30 -2.97
N LEU A 214 -16.71 -0.35 -3.67
CA LEU A 214 -15.63 0.48 -3.13
C LEU A 214 -16.08 1.28 -1.91
N SER A 215 -17.23 1.96 -2.00
CA SER A 215 -17.76 2.76 -0.89
C SER A 215 -17.95 1.90 0.37
N LEU A 216 -18.47 0.67 0.21
CA LEU A 216 -18.68 -0.26 1.31
C LEU A 216 -17.36 -0.77 1.89
N GLN A 217 -16.41 -1.20 1.05
CA GLN A 217 -15.14 -1.75 1.54
C GLN A 217 -14.27 -0.69 2.21
N ILE A 218 -14.20 0.52 1.65
CA ILE A 218 -13.45 1.66 2.21
C ILE A 218 -14.00 2.02 3.60
N ARG A 219 -15.33 2.12 3.75
CA ARG A 219 -15.96 2.36 5.07
C ARG A 219 -15.69 1.23 6.05
N LYS A 220 -15.79 -0.02 5.59
CA LYS A 220 -15.51 -1.20 6.42
C LYS A 220 -14.05 -1.24 6.88
N ALA A 221 -13.10 -0.93 6.01
CA ALA A 221 -11.68 -0.85 6.35
C ALA A 221 -11.42 0.21 7.44
N ASN A 222 -11.97 1.42 7.26
CA ASN A 222 -11.84 2.49 8.26
C ASN A 222 -12.40 2.06 9.63
N TYR A 223 -13.59 1.45 9.64
CA TYR A 223 -14.19 0.94 10.87
C TYR A 223 -13.32 -0.14 11.53
N LEU A 224 -12.73 -1.06 10.77
CA LEU A 224 -11.86 -2.10 11.29
C LEU A 224 -10.55 -1.54 11.87
N ILE A 225 -9.94 -0.55 11.22
CA ILE A 225 -8.75 0.15 11.72
C ILE A 225 -9.06 0.82 13.06
N LEU A 226 -10.12 1.63 13.12
CA LEU A 226 -10.55 2.31 14.34
C LEU A 226 -10.91 1.30 15.45
N SER A 227 -11.55 0.19 15.08
CA SER A 227 -11.87 -0.88 16.02
C SER A 227 -10.59 -1.51 16.58
N LEU A 228 -9.61 -1.85 15.75
CA LEU A 228 -8.32 -2.37 16.22
C LEU A 228 -7.58 -1.39 17.13
N CYS A 229 -7.61 -0.09 16.82
CA CYS A 229 -7.06 0.96 17.68
C CYS A 229 -7.77 1.04 19.04
N ALA A 230 -9.09 0.91 19.08
CA ALA A 230 -9.88 0.99 20.32
C ALA A 230 -9.87 -0.32 21.14
N TRP A 231 -9.80 -1.49 20.49
CA TRP A 231 -10.03 -2.78 21.14
C TRP A 231 -8.81 -3.24 21.97
N THR A 232 -9.07 -3.60 23.22
CA THR A 232 -8.05 -4.06 24.17
C THR A 232 -7.93 -5.58 24.22
N PHE A 233 -8.99 -6.33 23.88
CA PHE A 233 -8.99 -7.80 23.96
C PHE A 233 -8.16 -8.47 22.84
N PRO A 234 -7.12 -9.26 23.17
CA PRO A 234 -6.22 -9.86 22.19
C PRO A 234 -6.86 -10.99 21.37
N LEU A 235 -7.84 -11.72 21.92
CA LEU A 235 -8.44 -12.92 21.30
C LEU A 235 -9.17 -12.63 19.97
N GLN A 236 -9.68 -11.42 19.77
CA GLN A 236 -10.45 -11.04 18.57
C GLN A 236 -9.58 -10.34 17.51
N ARG A 237 -8.41 -9.83 17.89
CA ARG A 237 -7.49 -9.14 16.97
C ARG A 237 -7.12 -9.97 15.73
N PRO A 238 -6.82 -11.30 15.83
CA PRO A 238 -6.48 -12.10 14.66
C PRO A 238 -7.60 -12.11 13.61
N VAL A 239 -8.85 -12.21 14.05
CA VAL A 239 -10.03 -12.22 13.16
C VAL A 239 -10.24 -10.86 12.51
N LEU A 240 -10.08 -9.78 13.29
CA LEU A 240 -10.20 -8.41 12.78
C LEU A 240 -9.10 -8.09 11.77
N TYR A 241 -7.84 -8.44 12.04
CA TYR A 241 -6.73 -8.28 11.09
C TYR A 241 -6.96 -9.12 9.82
N SER A 242 -7.36 -10.39 9.95
CA SER A 242 -7.67 -11.23 8.78
C SER A 242 -8.78 -10.63 7.90
N THR A 243 -9.82 -10.06 8.54
CA THR A 243 -10.92 -9.39 7.83
C THR A 243 -10.45 -8.10 7.17
N LEU A 244 -9.57 -7.33 7.85
CA LEU A 244 -9.00 -6.10 7.31
C LEU A 244 -8.10 -6.36 6.11
N LEU A 245 -7.20 -7.35 6.20
CA LEU A 245 -6.33 -7.78 5.09
C LEU A 245 -7.15 -8.14 3.85
N SER A 246 -8.17 -8.98 4.01
CA SER A 246 -9.07 -9.33 2.91
C SER A 246 -9.80 -8.11 2.36
N THR A 247 -10.22 -7.17 3.21
CA THR A 247 -10.91 -5.94 2.78
C THR A 247 -9.99 -5.03 1.98
N VAL A 248 -8.74 -4.85 2.42
CA VAL A 248 -7.71 -4.10 1.69
C VAL A 248 -7.43 -4.72 0.32
N GLU A 249 -7.23 -6.04 0.28
CA GLU A 249 -7.01 -6.75 -0.98
C GLU A 249 -8.17 -6.56 -1.95
N THR A 250 -9.42 -6.66 -1.46
CA THR A 250 -10.61 -6.40 -2.28
C THR A 250 -10.62 -4.97 -2.82
N ILE A 251 -10.28 -3.95 -2.02
CA ILE A 251 -10.24 -2.54 -2.48
C ILE A 251 -9.30 -2.40 -3.69
N TYR A 252 -8.08 -2.92 -3.59
CA TYR A 252 -7.10 -2.84 -4.67
C TYR A 252 -7.49 -3.69 -5.89
N GLN A 253 -8.11 -4.85 -5.69
CA GLN A 253 -8.68 -5.65 -6.79
C GLN A 253 -9.76 -4.87 -7.56
N ILE A 254 -10.61 -4.11 -6.85
CA ILE A 254 -11.61 -3.27 -7.50
C ILE A 254 -10.96 -2.10 -8.23
N PHE A 255 -9.95 -1.44 -7.65
CA PHE A 255 -9.21 -0.39 -8.37
C PHE A 255 -8.56 -0.90 -9.65
N LYS A 256 -7.99 -2.11 -9.60
CA LYS A 256 -7.49 -2.79 -10.80
C LYS A 256 -8.59 -3.04 -11.82
N PHE A 257 -9.74 -3.55 -11.38
CA PHE A 257 -10.89 -3.76 -12.26
C PHE A 257 -11.39 -2.46 -12.89
N THR A 258 -11.51 -1.38 -12.12
CA THR A 258 -11.99 -0.09 -12.64
C THR A 258 -11.02 0.50 -13.65
N THR A 259 -9.71 0.36 -13.44
CA THR A 259 -8.69 0.87 -14.37
C THR A 259 -8.59 0.01 -15.64
N GLU A 260 -8.73 -1.31 -15.55
CA GLU A 260 -8.78 -2.20 -16.73
C GLU A 260 -10.05 -2.03 -17.57
N LYS A 261 -11.13 -1.50 -16.98
CA LYS A 261 -12.41 -1.25 -17.64
C LYS A 261 -12.65 0.22 -18.00
N ASN A 262 -11.62 1.07 -17.90
CA ASN A 262 -11.68 2.51 -18.19
C ASN A 262 -12.81 3.23 -17.42
N MET A 263 -13.02 2.86 -16.16
CA MET A 263 -13.99 3.48 -15.24
C MET A 263 -13.31 4.58 -14.41
N ASP A 264 -12.67 5.53 -15.09
CA ASP A 264 -11.73 6.49 -14.51
C ASP A 264 -12.36 7.34 -13.41
N SER A 265 -13.57 7.85 -13.65
CA SER A 265 -14.33 8.62 -12.65
C SER A 265 -14.61 7.86 -11.35
N VAL A 266 -14.79 6.54 -11.41
CA VAL A 266 -14.98 5.70 -10.23
C VAL A 266 -13.65 5.50 -9.51
N TYR A 267 -12.57 5.31 -10.25
CA TYR A 267 -11.24 5.21 -9.66
C TYR A 267 -10.88 6.52 -8.92
N GLU A 268 -10.95 7.67 -9.59
CA GLU A 268 -10.55 8.98 -9.05
C GLU A 268 -11.33 9.35 -7.78
N GLU A 269 -12.64 9.14 -7.76
CA GLU A 269 -13.48 9.48 -6.61
C GLU A 269 -13.15 8.66 -5.36
N TYR A 270 -12.86 7.37 -5.53
CA TYR A 270 -12.68 6.44 -4.41
C TYR A 270 -11.21 6.24 -4.02
N SER A 271 -10.26 6.46 -4.94
CA SER A 271 -8.83 6.44 -4.63
C SER A 271 -8.50 7.54 -3.62
N VAL A 272 -9.02 8.76 -3.81
CA VAL A 272 -8.88 9.87 -2.86
C VAL A 272 -9.41 9.50 -1.47
N GLN A 273 -10.61 8.90 -1.39
CA GLN A 273 -11.18 8.49 -0.11
C GLN A 273 -10.35 7.41 0.58
N TRP A 274 -9.84 6.46 -0.19
CA TRP A 274 -8.99 5.40 0.32
C TRP A 274 -7.65 5.93 0.82
N PHE A 275 -7.01 6.82 0.06
CA PHE A 275 -5.74 7.44 0.45
C PHE A 275 -5.88 8.29 1.70
N VAL A 276 -7.00 9.00 1.90
CA VAL A 276 -7.27 9.70 3.17
C VAL A 276 -7.26 8.73 4.37
N ILE A 277 -7.78 7.51 4.23
CA ILE A 277 -7.73 6.52 5.31
C ILE A 277 -6.31 6.03 5.57
N ILE A 278 -5.53 5.78 4.51
CA ILE A 278 -4.13 5.37 4.67
C ILE A 278 -3.30 6.50 5.29
N GLN A 279 -3.47 7.75 4.86
CA GLN A 279 -2.83 8.91 5.47
C GLN A 279 -3.20 9.04 6.94
N ASN A 280 -4.47 8.85 7.29
CA ASN A 280 -4.92 8.87 8.69
C ASN A 280 -4.25 7.78 9.55
N LEU A 281 -3.86 6.65 8.97
CA LEU A 281 -3.09 5.63 9.69
C LEU A 281 -1.74 6.20 10.21
N HIS A 282 -1.15 7.13 9.46
CA HIS A 282 0.17 7.73 9.73
C HIS A 282 0.11 9.13 10.35
N GLN A 283 -1.00 9.85 10.24
CA GLN A 283 -1.11 11.25 10.66
C GLN A 283 -2.18 11.47 11.74
N SER A 284 -3.21 10.63 11.78
CA SER A 284 -4.31 10.81 12.73
C SER A 284 -3.92 10.31 14.11
N ARG A 285 -4.01 11.20 15.11
CA ARG A 285 -3.85 10.83 16.51
C ARG A 285 -5.14 10.28 17.08
N VAL A 286 -5.04 9.13 17.72
CA VAL A 286 -6.12 8.53 18.50
C VAL A 286 -5.54 8.21 19.87
N PHE A 287 -6.12 8.70 20.97
CA PHE A 287 -5.59 8.42 22.32
C PHE A 287 -4.11 8.81 22.50
N ASP A 288 -3.74 10.03 22.11
CA ASP A 288 -2.41 10.66 22.24
C ASP A 288 -1.29 10.12 21.31
N SER A 289 -1.46 8.94 20.71
CA SER A 289 -0.51 8.34 19.75
C SER A 289 -1.08 8.25 18.34
N VAL A 290 -0.21 8.04 17.36
CA VAL A 290 -0.63 7.82 15.96
C VAL A 290 -1.22 6.41 15.82
N GLN A 291 -2.19 6.21 14.93
CA GLN A 291 -2.84 4.91 14.74
C GLN A 291 -1.85 3.78 14.46
N TYR A 292 -0.86 3.98 13.58
CA TYR A 292 0.12 2.95 13.27
C TYR A 292 0.95 2.54 14.50
N GLU A 293 1.31 3.49 15.38
CA GLU A 293 2.06 3.21 16.62
C GLU A 293 1.24 2.33 17.55
N ILE A 294 -0.03 2.67 17.74
CA ILE A 294 -0.95 1.91 18.60
C ILE A 294 -1.12 0.49 18.07
N LEU A 295 -1.28 0.34 16.75
CA LEU A 295 -1.47 -0.96 16.13
C LEU A 295 -0.19 -1.80 16.17
N HIS A 296 0.97 -1.19 15.96
CA HIS A 296 2.27 -1.86 16.05
C HIS A 296 2.60 -2.28 17.48
N GLU A 297 2.38 -1.41 18.48
CA GLU A 297 2.59 -1.72 19.89
C GLU A 297 1.67 -2.87 20.36
N LYS A 298 0.42 -2.87 19.89
CA LYS A 298 -0.57 -3.88 20.26
C LYS A 298 -0.35 -5.25 19.60
N ASP A 299 0.12 -5.28 18.36
CA ASP A 299 0.25 -6.51 17.55
C ASP A 299 1.20 -6.31 16.35
N ALA A 300 2.50 -6.16 16.64
CA ALA A 300 3.53 -5.83 15.66
C ALA A 300 3.52 -6.75 14.43
N GLU A 301 3.47 -8.07 14.63
CA GLU A 301 3.56 -9.04 13.53
C GLU A 301 2.38 -8.92 12.54
N ARG A 302 1.15 -8.82 13.06
CA ARG A 302 -0.05 -8.71 12.20
C ARG A 302 -0.13 -7.34 11.54
N PHE A 303 0.27 -6.29 12.24
CA PHE A 303 0.33 -4.95 11.65
C PHE A 303 1.39 -4.86 10.54
N GLU A 304 2.57 -5.43 10.74
CA GLU A 304 3.60 -5.50 9.70
C GLU A 304 3.14 -6.25 8.46
N MET A 305 2.38 -7.34 8.63
CA MET A 305 1.77 -8.06 7.50
C MET A 305 0.76 -7.18 6.74
N LEU A 306 -0.08 -6.43 7.46
CA LEU A 306 -0.99 -5.46 6.85
C LEU A 306 -0.25 -4.35 6.10
N TYR A 307 0.81 -3.82 6.71
CA TYR A 307 1.63 -2.77 6.13
C TYR A 307 2.33 -3.23 4.85
N ARG A 308 2.94 -4.44 4.86
CA ARG A 308 3.49 -5.07 3.65
C ARG A 308 2.45 -5.21 2.55
N LEU A 309 1.24 -5.68 2.89
CA LEU A 309 0.16 -5.85 1.91
C LEU A 309 -0.29 -4.52 1.32
N LEU A 310 -0.40 -3.46 2.12
CA LEU A 310 -0.73 -2.11 1.66
C LEU A 310 0.32 -1.61 0.65
N LEU A 311 1.60 -1.70 1.01
CA LEU A 311 2.69 -1.24 0.15
C LEU A 311 2.78 -2.05 -1.15
N GLN A 312 2.73 -3.38 -1.08
CA GLN A 312 2.77 -4.24 -2.27
C GLN A 312 1.62 -3.93 -3.23
N ASN A 313 0.40 -3.81 -2.71
CA ASN A 313 -0.75 -3.47 -3.54
C ASN A 313 -0.65 -2.06 -4.12
N GLN A 314 -0.09 -1.10 -3.39
CA GLN A 314 0.17 0.25 -3.90
C GLN A 314 1.19 0.24 -5.04
N VAL A 315 2.29 -0.50 -4.90
CA VAL A 315 3.30 -0.68 -5.95
C VAL A 315 2.66 -1.29 -7.20
N HIS A 316 1.88 -2.36 -7.04
CA HIS A 316 1.18 -2.99 -8.18
C HIS A 316 0.16 -2.05 -8.85
N LEU A 317 -0.55 -1.22 -8.07
CA LEU A 317 -1.47 -0.24 -8.61
C LEU A 317 -0.75 0.83 -9.44
N ILE A 318 0.36 1.37 -8.94
CA ILE A 318 1.19 2.36 -9.67
C ILE A 318 1.65 1.78 -11.01
N LEU A 319 2.16 0.55 -11.02
CA LEU A 319 2.62 -0.10 -12.24
C LEU A 319 1.49 -0.33 -13.24
N LEU A 320 0.30 -0.71 -12.76
CA LEU A 320 -0.88 -0.88 -13.61
C LEU A 320 -1.31 0.45 -14.24
N LEU A 321 -1.35 1.53 -13.46
CA LEU A 321 -1.72 2.86 -13.94
C LEU A 321 -0.74 3.35 -15.01
N ASN A 322 0.57 3.18 -14.79
CA ASN A 322 1.59 3.50 -15.80
C ASN A 322 1.42 2.66 -17.06
N LYS A 323 1.25 1.35 -16.93
CA LYS A 323 1.07 0.44 -18.08
C LYS A 323 -0.14 0.81 -18.93
N ASN A 324 -1.22 1.28 -18.30
CA ASN A 324 -2.44 1.70 -18.99
C ASN A 324 -2.38 3.15 -19.50
N GLY A 325 -1.28 3.88 -19.28
CA GLY A 325 -1.09 5.26 -19.75
C GLY A 325 -1.76 6.34 -18.88
N TYR A 326 -2.22 5.99 -17.67
CA TYR A 326 -2.82 6.92 -16.71
C TYR A 326 -1.76 7.72 -15.95
N VAL A 327 -1.14 8.68 -16.64
CA VAL A 327 0.01 9.46 -16.12
C VAL A 327 -0.35 10.21 -14.82
N LEU A 328 -1.43 11.00 -14.82
CA LEU A 328 -1.79 11.81 -13.64
C LEU A 328 -2.21 10.95 -12.42
N PRO A 329 -3.12 9.96 -12.55
CA PRO A 329 -3.43 9.03 -11.46
C PRO A 329 -2.23 8.28 -10.92
N SER A 330 -1.28 7.91 -11.78
CA SER A 330 -0.04 7.25 -11.37
C SER A 330 0.84 8.19 -10.54
N HIS A 331 1.00 9.44 -10.98
CA HIS A 331 1.76 10.45 -10.23
C HIS A 331 1.16 10.69 -8.84
N GLU A 332 -0.16 10.78 -8.74
CA GLU A 332 -0.85 10.89 -7.45
C GLU A 332 -0.61 9.66 -6.58
N ALA A 333 -0.75 8.44 -7.13
CA ALA A 333 -0.50 7.21 -6.38
C ALA A 333 0.96 7.08 -5.89
N ILE A 334 1.94 7.58 -6.65
CA ILE A 334 3.35 7.67 -6.24
C ILE A 334 3.51 8.66 -5.09
N ASN A 335 2.92 9.85 -5.19
CA ASN A 335 2.99 10.84 -4.11
C ASN A 335 2.38 10.31 -2.81
N GLU A 336 1.26 9.59 -2.92
CA GLU A 336 0.60 8.96 -1.78
C GLU A 336 1.47 7.88 -1.13
N LEU A 337 2.24 7.11 -1.90
CA LEU A 337 3.21 6.16 -1.33
C LEU A 337 4.25 6.85 -0.43
N PHE A 338 4.70 8.06 -0.80
CA PHE A 338 5.66 8.84 0.00
C PHE A 338 5.07 9.45 1.27
N LEU A 339 3.74 9.65 1.32
CA LEU A 339 3.05 10.16 2.52
C LEU A 339 2.84 9.08 3.60
N VAL A 340 3.11 7.81 3.28
CA VAL A 340 2.89 6.65 4.15
C VAL A 340 4.22 6.16 4.78
N SER A 341 5.28 6.97 4.66
CA SER A 341 6.56 6.71 5.32
C SER A 341 6.38 6.68 6.86
N PRO A 342 6.91 5.66 7.57
CA PRO A 342 6.84 5.60 9.03
C PRO A 342 8.03 6.38 9.64
N PRO A 343 7.80 7.48 10.39
CA PRO A 343 8.89 8.36 10.83
C PRO A 343 9.79 7.75 11.91
N ASP A 344 9.26 6.93 12.83
CA ASP A 344 9.96 6.59 14.08
C ASP A 344 10.23 5.09 14.28
N ASN A 345 9.84 4.22 13.34
CA ASN A 345 9.94 2.76 13.50
C ASN A 345 10.84 2.09 12.46
N LYS A 346 12.09 1.82 12.85
CA LYS A 346 13.13 1.20 12.00
C LYS A 346 12.66 -0.03 11.24
N ARG A 347 11.88 -0.92 11.87
CA ARG A 347 11.42 -2.16 11.24
C ARG A 347 10.37 -1.89 10.15
N LEU A 348 9.49 -0.91 10.36
CA LEU A 348 8.55 -0.46 9.33
C LEU A 348 9.27 0.32 8.23
N THR A 349 10.27 1.13 8.58
CA THR A 349 11.12 1.86 7.61
C THR A 349 11.85 0.90 6.69
N ASP A 350 12.42 -0.19 7.20
CA ASP A 350 13.06 -1.24 6.38
C ASP A 350 12.07 -1.89 5.41
N ILE A 351 10.84 -2.15 5.86
CA ILE A 351 9.77 -2.70 5.00
C ILE A 351 9.39 -1.70 3.91
N TYR A 352 9.22 -0.43 4.29
CA TYR A 352 8.85 0.66 3.41
C TYR A 352 9.90 0.88 2.32
N LEU A 353 11.17 1.06 2.70
CA LEU A 353 12.28 1.31 1.78
C LEU A 353 12.47 0.15 0.80
N LYS A 354 12.27 -1.09 1.24
CA LYS A 354 12.29 -2.25 0.35
C LYS A 354 11.19 -2.21 -0.72
N SER A 355 9.97 -1.78 -0.35
CA SER A 355 8.88 -1.61 -1.32
C SER A 355 9.13 -0.45 -2.28
N VAL A 356 9.76 0.64 -1.82
CA VAL A 356 10.17 1.74 -2.70
C VAL A 356 11.30 1.31 -3.65
N GLU A 357 12.27 0.53 -3.17
CA GLU A 357 13.32 -0.08 -4.01
C GLU A 357 12.72 -0.96 -5.11
N GLU A 358 11.77 -1.83 -4.75
CA GLU A 358 11.05 -2.67 -5.71
C GLU A 358 10.32 -1.84 -6.77
N LEU A 359 9.60 -0.80 -6.36
CA LEU A 359 8.92 0.11 -7.29
C LEU A 359 9.92 0.80 -8.23
N LEU A 360 11.01 1.33 -7.68
CA LEU A 360 12.04 2.05 -8.43
C LEU A 360 12.65 1.16 -9.52
N LEU A 361 12.96 -0.09 -9.18
CA LEU A 361 13.50 -1.07 -10.12
C LEU A 361 12.50 -1.47 -11.22
N LEU A 362 11.20 -1.53 -10.90
CA LEU A 362 10.14 -1.86 -11.87
C LEU A 362 9.79 -0.68 -12.77
N LEU A 363 9.85 0.56 -12.26
CA LEU A 363 9.64 1.78 -13.04
C LEU A 363 10.80 2.07 -13.99
N TYR A 364 12.03 1.73 -13.57
CA TYR A 364 13.22 1.84 -14.40
C TYR A 364 13.06 1.13 -15.75
N ASP A 365 12.40 -0.04 -15.77
CA ASP A 365 12.21 -0.84 -16.99
C ASP A 365 10.98 -0.43 -17.82
N THR A 366 10.11 0.44 -17.30
CA THR A 366 8.77 0.66 -17.86
C THR A 366 8.46 2.11 -18.27
N ASP A 367 8.82 3.12 -17.46
CA ASP A 367 8.51 4.53 -17.76
C ASP A 367 9.47 5.51 -17.05
N ASN A 368 10.22 6.29 -17.86
CA ASN A 368 11.15 7.31 -17.38
C ASN A 368 10.47 8.43 -16.58
N LYS A 369 9.22 8.80 -16.88
CA LYS A 369 8.53 9.91 -16.18
C LYS A 369 8.13 9.53 -14.77
N ALA A 370 7.48 8.38 -14.61
CA ALA A 370 7.11 7.85 -13.31
C ALA A 370 8.35 7.54 -12.46
N PHE A 371 9.41 7.01 -13.09
CA PHE A 371 10.70 6.81 -12.45
C PHE A 371 11.28 8.12 -11.87
N ASN A 372 11.28 9.21 -12.66
CA ASN A 372 11.80 10.50 -12.22
C ASN A 372 11.01 11.09 -11.03
N LEU A 373 9.69 10.87 -10.98
CA LEU A 373 8.87 11.27 -9.83
C LEU A 373 9.16 10.44 -8.58
N CYS A 374 9.40 9.13 -8.74
CA CYS A 374 9.83 8.28 -7.64
C CYS A 374 11.18 8.76 -7.08
N CYS A 375 12.13 9.11 -7.95
CA CYS A 375 13.40 9.73 -7.55
C CYS A 375 13.20 11.06 -6.81
N LEU A 376 12.24 11.88 -7.23
CA LEU A 376 11.91 13.14 -6.55
C LEU A 376 11.30 12.90 -5.15
N GLY A 377 10.47 11.87 -4.99
CA GLY A 377 9.95 11.47 -3.68
C GLY A 377 11.07 11.02 -2.72
N LEU A 378 12.00 10.20 -3.21
CA LEU A 378 13.20 9.81 -2.47
C LEU A 378 14.07 11.03 -2.08
N ALA A 379 14.25 11.97 -3.00
CA ALA A 379 14.96 13.21 -2.75
C ALA A 379 14.34 14.02 -1.58
N ASN A 380 13.00 14.10 -1.55
CA ASN A 380 12.29 14.78 -0.47
C ASN A 380 12.51 14.10 0.89
N MET A 381 12.52 12.76 0.93
CA MET A 381 12.84 12.01 2.16
C MET A 381 14.23 12.38 2.70
N ILE A 382 15.26 12.40 1.84
CA ILE A 382 16.62 12.80 2.24
C ILE A 382 16.64 14.19 2.90
N THR A 383 15.84 15.13 2.38
CA THR A 383 15.80 16.51 2.90
C THR A 383 15.06 16.66 4.23
N GLN A 384 14.23 15.68 4.60
CA GLN A 384 13.34 15.71 5.76
C GLN A 384 13.81 14.78 6.91
N GLU A 385 14.46 13.64 6.61
CA GLU A 385 14.71 12.57 7.59
C GLU A 385 16.00 12.73 8.41
N LEU A 386 16.12 11.91 9.48
CA LEU A 386 17.27 11.76 10.36
C LEU A 386 18.48 11.11 9.63
N ARG A 387 19.69 11.19 10.24
CA ARG A 387 20.96 10.76 9.60
C ARG A 387 21.04 9.29 9.17
N GLU A 388 20.32 8.36 9.80
CA GLU A 388 20.43 6.92 9.48
C GLU A 388 19.67 6.57 8.19
N ASP A 389 18.44 7.04 8.03
CA ASP A 389 17.59 6.72 6.87
C ASP A 389 18.12 7.37 5.58
N ARG A 390 18.74 8.55 5.70
CA ARG A 390 19.45 9.22 4.59
C ARG A 390 20.46 8.31 3.90
N LYS A 391 21.20 7.50 4.65
CA LYS A 391 22.21 6.60 4.07
C LYS A 391 21.57 5.50 3.22
N VAL A 392 20.45 4.96 3.67
CA VAL A 392 19.72 3.91 2.93
C VAL A 392 19.14 4.49 1.64
N VAL A 393 18.56 5.69 1.70
CA VAL A 393 18.03 6.35 0.49
C VAL A 393 19.16 6.69 -0.50
N LEU A 394 20.32 7.15 -0.02
CA LEU A 394 21.50 7.36 -0.88
C LEU A 394 22.02 6.05 -1.51
N GLN A 395 21.91 4.91 -0.81
CA GLN A 395 22.22 3.60 -1.38
C GLN A 395 21.26 3.21 -2.52
N LEU A 396 19.97 3.57 -2.42
CA LEU A 396 19.02 3.37 -3.52
C LEU A 396 19.42 4.16 -4.76
N PHE A 397 19.83 5.41 -4.58
CA PHE A 397 20.36 6.22 -5.68
C PHE A 397 21.65 5.64 -6.28
N ASP A 398 22.58 5.14 -5.47
CA ASP A 398 23.79 4.47 -5.95
C ASP A 398 23.42 3.21 -6.77
N ASN A 399 22.50 2.38 -6.28
CA ASN A 399 22.01 1.20 -7.02
C ASN A 399 21.42 1.58 -8.39
N VAL A 400 20.63 2.64 -8.45
CA VAL A 400 20.09 3.18 -9.71
C VAL A 400 21.20 3.65 -10.65
N LEU A 401 22.17 4.42 -10.15
CA LEU A 401 23.28 4.91 -10.96
C LEU A 401 24.13 3.75 -11.51
N GLN A 402 24.37 2.71 -10.70
CA GLN A 402 25.07 1.50 -11.12
C GLN A 402 24.30 0.76 -12.22
N ARG A 403 22.98 0.60 -12.07
CA ARG A 403 22.12 -0.04 -13.08
C ARG A 403 22.10 0.77 -14.38
N ALA A 404 21.90 2.07 -14.30
CA ALA A 404 21.97 2.97 -15.46
C ALA A 404 23.33 2.89 -16.18
N SER A 405 24.40 2.70 -15.41
CA SER A 405 25.75 2.50 -15.96
C SER A 405 25.90 1.15 -16.65
N LEU A 406 25.31 0.06 -16.11
CA LEU A 406 25.33 -1.27 -16.73
C LEU A 406 24.54 -1.30 -18.04
N ASP A 407 23.37 -0.68 -18.07
CA ASP A 407 22.48 -0.66 -19.25
C ASP A 407 22.85 0.42 -20.28
N ASN A 408 23.88 1.24 -20.00
CA ASN A 408 24.26 2.42 -20.79
C ASN A 408 23.10 3.40 -21.03
N ASN A 409 22.20 3.55 -20.05
CA ASN A 409 21.04 4.44 -20.14
C ASN A 409 21.42 5.86 -19.69
N LEU A 410 21.90 6.68 -20.63
CA LEU A 410 22.33 8.05 -20.36
C LEU A 410 21.19 8.95 -19.86
N GLU A 411 19.94 8.72 -20.29
CA GLU A 411 18.79 9.54 -19.90
C GLU A 411 18.49 9.38 -18.40
N ILE A 412 18.37 8.13 -17.94
CA ILE A 412 18.15 7.81 -16.52
C ILE A 412 19.34 8.23 -15.68
N LEU A 413 20.56 8.01 -16.16
CA LEU A 413 21.77 8.46 -15.49
C LEU A 413 21.71 9.98 -15.27
N THR A 414 21.41 10.74 -16.31
CA THR A 414 21.33 12.21 -16.26
C THR A 414 20.26 12.69 -15.28
N SER A 415 19.04 12.14 -15.35
CA SER A 415 17.95 12.54 -14.47
C SER A 415 18.22 12.23 -12.99
N THR A 416 18.81 11.07 -12.71
CA THR A 416 19.21 10.64 -11.37
C THR A 416 20.28 11.55 -10.79
N VAL A 417 21.31 11.87 -11.58
CA VAL A 417 22.41 12.76 -11.18
C VAL A 417 21.92 14.17 -10.86
N HIS A 418 21.05 14.73 -11.70
CA HIS A 418 20.43 16.03 -11.42
C HIS A 418 19.57 16.01 -10.15
N THR A 419 18.86 14.92 -9.88
CA THR A 419 18.03 14.78 -8.68
C THR A 419 18.89 14.72 -7.43
N LEU A 420 19.98 13.94 -7.44
CA LEU A 420 20.97 13.88 -6.37
C LEU A 420 21.63 15.24 -6.10
N TRP A 421 22.00 15.97 -7.14
CA TRP A 421 22.59 17.29 -7.01
C TRP A 421 21.64 18.30 -6.33
N LYS A 422 20.35 18.28 -6.70
CA LYS A 422 19.32 19.09 -6.04
C LYS A 422 19.20 18.75 -4.54
N CYS A 423 19.37 17.48 -4.17
CA CYS A 423 19.41 17.09 -2.76
C CYS A 423 20.61 17.68 -2.01
N ALA A 424 21.78 17.69 -2.67
CA ALA A 424 23.04 18.13 -2.07
C ALA A 424 23.10 19.63 -1.79
N ASN A 425 22.60 20.45 -2.71
CA ASN A 425 22.73 21.91 -2.65
C ASN A 425 21.48 22.62 -2.10
N GLY A 426 20.45 21.86 -1.76
CA GLY A 426 19.19 22.41 -1.30
C GLY A 426 18.39 23.08 -2.43
N PRO A 427 17.11 23.40 -2.18
CA PRO A 427 16.28 24.02 -3.19
C PRO A 427 16.61 25.50 -3.36
N GLU A 428 17.46 25.84 -4.31
CA GLU A 428 17.27 27.10 -5.05
C GLU A 428 16.04 26.89 -5.94
N ASP A 429 14.90 27.47 -5.56
CA ASP A 429 13.62 27.45 -6.28
C ASP A 429 12.98 26.07 -6.56
N LEU A 430 12.72 25.26 -5.52
CA LEU A 430 11.60 24.31 -5.60
C LEU A 430 10.27 25.08 -5.44
N SER A 431 9.85 25.77 -6.50
CA SER A 431 8.44 26.13 -6.67
C SER A 431 7.63 24.86 -6.98
N TYR A 432 7.34 24.08 -5.94
CA TYR A 432 6.34 23.01 -5.96
C TYR A 432 5.51 23.13 -4.70
N SER A 433 4.57 24.08 -4.74
CA SER A 433 3.73 24.48 -3.61
C SER A 433 2.70 23.43 -3.20
N ASP A 434 2.51 22.31 -3.91
CA ASP A 434 1.51 21.32 -3.50
C ASP A 434 2.07 20.13 -2.75
N LEU A 435 3.10 19.44 -3.28
CA LEU A 435 3.64 18.25 -2.62
C LEU A 435 4.44 18.60 -1.37
N ALA A 436 5.34 19.58 -1.47
CA ALA A 436 6.13 20.04 -0.33
C ALA A 436 5.24 20.68 0.74
N GLU A 437 4.19 21.41 0.36
CA GLU A 437 3.25 21.98 1.32
C GLU A 437 2.33 20.92 1.94
N ARG A 438 1.90 19.89 1.18
CA ARG A 438 1.14 18.75 1.73
C ARG A 438 1.96 17.92 2.71
N ILE A 439 3.21 17.60 2.37
CA ILE A 439 4.13 16.91 3.28
C ILE A 439 4.42 17.79 4.50
N ARG A 440 4.68 19.09 4.32
CA ARG A 440 4.96 20.03 5.42
C ARG A 440 3.74 20.34 6.30
N LYS A 441 2.51 20.24 5.77
CA LYS A 441 1.25 20.36 6.52
C LYS A 441 0.90 19.08 7.28
N ALA A 442 1.29 17.91 6.75
CA ALA A 442 1.18 16.64 7.46
C ALA A 442 2.09 16.61 8.71
N ASP A 443 3.27 17.20 8.60
CA ASP A 443 4.33 17.16 9.62
C ASP A 443 4.23 18.32 10.64
N THR A 444 3.06 18.47 11.29
CA THR A 444 2.84 19.52 12.32
C THR A 444 3.41 19.16 13.71
N GLY A 445 4.49 18.39 13.74
CA GLY A 445 5.34 18.16 14.90
C GLY A 445 6.67 18.89 14.73
N ILE A 446 6.85 19.97 15.51
CA ILE A 446 8.07 20.78 15.68
C ILE A 446 9.37 20.00 15.37
N LEU A 447 9.87 20.09 14.14
CA LEU A 447 11.25 19.73 13.81
C LEU A 447 12.07 21.01 13.73
N GLN A 448 12.79 21.29 14.82
CA GLN A 448 13.90 22.23 14.80
C GLN A 448 14.84 21.81 13.66
N TYR A 449 15.06 22.72 12.71
CA TYR A 449 16.05 22.60 11.64
C TYR A 449 17.44 22.42 12.27
N SER A 450 17.81 21.19 12.61
CA SER A 450 19.16 20.86 13.04
C SER A 450 20.10 21.04 11.85
N SER A 451 21.23 21.72 12.09
CA SER A 451 22.35 21.94 11.17
C SER A 451 22.49 20.79 10.14
N ARG A 452 22.07 21.05 8.89
CA ARG A 452 22.15 20.08 7.80
C ARG A 452 23.62 19.77 7.56
N ALA A 453 24.08 18.57 7.92
CA ALA A 453 25.33 18.04 7.41
C ALA A 453 25.24 18.05 5.87
N SER A 454 26.27 18.59 5.22
CA SER A 454 26.34 18.64 3.76
C SER A 454 26.26 17.22 3.19
N LEU A 455 25.30 16.98 2.31
CA LEU A 455 25.11 15.71 1.57
C LEU A 455 26.05 15.61 0.35
N GLU A 456 26.71 16.72 0.04
CA GLU A 456 27.64 16.85 -1.07
C GLU A 456 28.71 15.75 -1.12
N PRO A 457 29.37 15.37 -0.01
CA PRO A 457 30.36 14.29 -0.03
C PRO A 457 29.75 12.93 -0.39
N ASP A 458 28.53 12.65 0.06
CA ASP A 458 27.86 11.38 -0.24
C ASP A 458 27.47 11.30 -1.72
N CYS A 459 26.95 12.39 -2.28
CA CYS A 459 26.62 12.48 -3.70
C CYS A 459 27.88 12.34 -4.57
N ILE A 460 28.97 13.04 -4.25
CA ILE A 460 30.23 12.93 -5.00
C ILE A 460 30.71 11.48 -5.02
N ARG A 461 30.64 10.77 -3.88
CA ARG A 461 31.06 9.35 -3.82
C ARG A 461 30.22 8.44 -4.72
N ALA A 462 28.89 8.61 -4.73
CA ALA A 462 28.03 7.85 -5.64
C ALA A 462 28.33 8.14 -7.12
N LEU A 463 28.62 9.41 -7.46
CA LEU A 463 29.00 9.81 -8.81
C LEU A 463 30.37 9.27 -9.23
N LEU A 464 31.34 9.22 -8.32
CA LEU A 464 32.66 8.63 -8.57
C LEU A 464 32.57 7.12 -8.81
N ASN A 465 31.76 6.40 -8.01
CA ASN A 465 31.44 5.00 -8.24
C ASN A 465 30.86 4.78 -9.65
N ALA A 466 29.86 5.58 -10.04
CA ALA A 466 29.24 5.49 -11.35
C ALA A 466 30.23 5.84 -12.49
N ALA A 467 31.06 6.88 -12.31
CA ALA A 467 32.04 7.30 -13.31
C ALA A 467 33.11 6.22 -13.55
N LEU A 468 33.63 5.64 -12.47
CA LEU A 468 34.55 4.51 -12.54
C LEU A 468 33.91 3.32 -13.28
N LYS A 469 32.63 3.02 -13.00
CA LYS A 469 31.93 1.89 -13.63
C LYS A 469 31.72 2.11 -15.13
N ASN A 470 31.33 3.32 -15.54
CA ASN A 470 31.19 3.65 -16.95
C ASN A 470 32.54 3.62 -17.69
N LEU A 471 33.66 3.97 -17.03
CA LEU A 471 34.99 3.81 -17.62
C LEU A 471 35.39 2.35 -17.79
N GLU A 472 35.09 1.48 -16.82
CA GLU A 472 35.31 0.04 -16.90
C GLU A 472 34.53 -0.58 -18.08
N LEU A 473 33.26 -0.22 -18.23
CA LEU A 473 32.38 -0.69 -19.30
C LEU A 473 32.61 0.00 -20.65
N SER A 474 33.55 0.94 -20.72
CA SER A 474 33.83 1.75 -21.92
C SER A 474 32.61 2.59 -22.41
N HIS A 475 31.69 2.93 -21.50
CA HIS A 475 30.57 3.84 -21.75
C HIS A 475 31.03 5.30 -21.67
N TYR A 476 31.86 5.70 -22.64
CA TYR A 476 32.61 6.96 -22.60
C TYR A 476 31.74 8.23 -22.51
N GLN A 477 30.59 8.24 -23.20
CA GLN A 477 29.66 9.38 -23.17
C GLN A 477 29.10 9.60 -21.75
N SER A 478 28.69 8.54 -21.07
CA SER A 478 28.19 8.55 -19.69
C SER A 478 29.29 8.95 -18.70
N ALA A 479 30.50 8.41 -18.86
CA ALA A 479 31.65 8.79 -18.04
C ALA A 479 31.98 10.29 -18.20
N GLY A 480 32.04 10.78 -19.45
CA GLY A 480 32.32 12.18 -19.74
C GLY A 480 31.25 13.14 -19.22
N PHE A 481 29.97 12.75 -19.31
CA PHE A 481 28.88 13.49 -18.66
C PHE A 481 29.10 13.61 -17.14
N LEU A 482 29.35 12.48 -16.45
CA LEU A 482 29.57 12.47 -15.00
C LEU A 482 30.78 13.33 -14.59
N ILE A 483 31.90 13.22 -15.31
CA ILE A 483 33.10 14.02 -15.07
C ILE A 483 32.82 15.51 -15.22
N LYS A 484 32.21 15.90 -16.35
CA LYS A 484 31.83 17.30 -16.60
C LYS A 484 30.90 17.80 -15.49
N PHE A 485 29.87 17.01 -15.17
CA PHE A 485 28.87 17.35 -14.17
C PHE A 485 29.52 17.56 -12.79
N MET A 486 30.39 16.63 -12.35
CA MET A 486 31.09 16.75 -11.07
C MET A 486 31.92 18.03 -10.99
N VAL A 487 32.70 18.33 -12.03
CA VAL A 487 33.61 19.49 -12.05
C VAL A 487 32.86 20.83 -12.07
N THR A 488 31.70 20.91 -12.73
CA THR A 488 30.98 22.18 -12.90
C THR A 488 29.97 22.48 -11.80
N ASN A 489 29.54 21.47 -11.02
CA ASN A 489 28.39 21.58 -10.12
C ASN A 489 28.69 21.35 -8.63
N PHE A 490 29.90 20.87 -8.29
CA PHE A 490 30.30 20.59 -6.91
C PHE A 490 31.52 21.42 -6.52
N ARG A 491 31.62 21.76 -5.23
CA ARG A 491 32.75 22.52 -4.70
C ARG A 491 34.04 21.74 -4.90
N SER A 492 34.99 22.39 -5.56
CA SER A 492 36.25 21.75 -5.96
C SER A 492 37.08 21.22 -4.78
N GLU A 493 36.99 21.86 -3.61
CA GLU A 493 37.59 21.36 -2.36
C GLU A 493 37.01 20.03 -1.90
N VAL A 494 35.68 19.91 -1.94
CA VAL A 494 34.97 18.70 -1.49
C VAL A 494 35.23 17.58 -2.48
N LEU A 495 35.19 17.88 -3.79
CA LEU A 495 35.50 16.91 -4.85
C LEU A 495 36.92 16.35 -4.72
N ALA A 496 37.94 17.20 -4.57
CA ALA A 496 39.32 16.75 -4.41
C ALA A 496 39.48 15.85 -3.17
N LYS A 497 38.97 16.30 -2.03
CA LYS A 497 39.05 15.55 -0.76
C LYS A 497 38.34 14.19 -0.81
N GLU A 498 37.15 14.13 -1.39
CA GLU A 498 36.41 12.86 -1.51
C GLU A 498 37.00 11.97 -2.59
N PHE A 499 37.63 12.53 -3.63
CA PHE A 499 38.38 11.75 -4.61
C PHE A 499 39.58 11.06 -3.98
N ASP A 500 40.36 11.74 -3.13
CA ASP A 500 41.52 11.13 -2.45
C ASP A 500 41.10 9.94 -1.58
N LYS A 501 40.04 10.13 -0.78
CA LYS A 501 39.46 9.04 0.03
C LYS A 501 38.93 7.90 -0.85
N PHE A 502 38.30 8.22 -1.97
CA PHE A 502 37.79 7.25 -2.91
C PHE A 502 38.92 6.44 -3.55
N PHE A 503 39.99 7.12 -3.97
CA PHE A 503 41.17 6.52 -4.57
C PHE A 503 41.83 5.52 -3.62
N ASP A 504 42.11 5.94 -2.38
CA ASP A 504 42.66 5.07 -1.32
C ASP A 504 41.75 3.87 -1.06
N LYS A 505 40.44 4.10 -1.00
CA LYS A 505 39.48 3.03 -0.73
C LYS A 505 39.48 1.97 -1.83
N VAL A 506 39.43 2.37 -3.11
CA VAL A 506 39.41 1.43 -4.24
C VAL A 506 40.69 0.60 -4.30
N ILE A 507 41.85 1.24 -4.13
CA ILE A 507 43.15 0.53 -4.13
C ILE A 507 43.29 -0.41 -2.93
N ASN A 508 42.79 -0.02 -1.75
CA ASN A 508 42.86 -0.88 -0.56
C ASN A 508 41.89 -2.06 -0.63
N ILE A 509 40.73 -1.92 -1.28
CA ILE A 509 39.80 -3.04 -1.52
C ILE A 509 40.42 -4.10 -2.44
N GLU A 510 41.27 -3.72 -3.40
CA GLU A 510 42.05 -4.68 -4.19
C GLU A 510 43.04 -5.50 -3.33
N ARG A 511 43.40 -5.00 -2.14
CA ARG A 511 44.39 -5.62 -1.23
C ARG A 511 43.76 -6.40 -0.07
N THR A 512 42.48 -6.22 0.23
CA THR A 512 41.79 -6.89 1.34
C THR A 512 40.38 -7.37 0.97
N THR A 513 40.07 -8.64 1.24
CA THR A 513 38.71 -9.21 1.20
C THR A 513 37.85 -8.66 2.35
N THR A 514 37.29 -7.46 2.20
CA THR A 514 36.32 -6.91 3.16
C THR A 514 34.95 -6.74 2.52
N ASN A 515 33.92 -7.28 3.19
CA ASN A 515 32.49 -7.19 2.87
C ASN A 515 31.92 -5.78 3.14
N ASP A 516 32.53 -4.76 2.54
CA ASP A 516 32.10 -3.39 2.72
C ASP A 516 30.98 -3.07 1.73
N LYS A 517 29.72 -3.17 2.17
CA LYS A 517 28.47 -3.00 1.38
C LYS A 517 28.36 -1.68 0.58
N TRP A 518 29.28 -0.73 0.79
CA TRP A 518 29.33 0.59 0.17
C TRP A 518 30.07 0.60 -1.18
N LEU A 519 30.88 -0.43 -1.45
CA LEU A 519 31.34 -0.77 -2.79
C LEU A 519 30.74 -2.14 -3.08
N ASN A 520 29.54 -2.19 -3.64
CA ASN A 520 29.03 -3.45 -4.16
C ASN A 520 30.06 -3.97 -5.17
N ALA A 521 30.57 -5.17 -4.90
CA ALA A 521 31.70 -5.81 -5.54
C ALA A 521 31.42 -6.20 -7.01
N THR A 522 31.18 -5.22 -7.88
CA THR A 522 30.94 -5.39 -9.32
C THR A 522 32.06 -4.81 -10.18
N PHE A 523 33.15 -4.33 -9.59
CA PHE A 523 34.35 -3.92 -10.33
C PHE A 523 35.27 -5.12 -10.52
N GLY A 524 35.75 -5.31 -11.74
CA GLY A 524 36.83 -6.26 -12.00
C GLY A 524 38.09 -5.84 -11.25
N GLN A 525 38.52 -6.64 -10.27
CA GLN A 525 39.73 -6.39 -9.46
C GLN A 525 41.01 -6.13 -10.28
N ARG A 526 41.02 -6.52 -11.57
CA ARG A 526 42.18 -6.35 -12.46
C ARG A 526 42.14 -5.06 -13.28
N THR A 527 41.00 -4.39 -13.36
CA THR A 527 40.77 -3.22 -14.23
C THR A 527 40.52 -1.95 -13.43
N SER A 528 40.17 -2.06 -12.15
CA SER A 528 39.88 -0.92 -11.26
C SER A 528 41.05 0.06 -11.16
N GLU A 529 42.28 -0.39 -10.87
CA GLU A 529 43.46 0.50 -10.85
C GLU A 529 43.65 1.26 -12.17
N TYR A 530 43.57 0.56 -13.31
CA TYR A 530 43.69 1.18 -14.64
C TYR A 530 42.60 2.24 -14.89
N CYS A 531 41.34 1.91 -14.60
CA CYS A 531 40.21 2.81 -14.78
C CYS A 531 40.26 4.00 -13.82
N LEU A 532 40.76 3.80 -12.60
CA LEU A 532 40.89 4.85 -11.58
C LEU A 532 41.98 5.86 -11.96
N LYS A 533 43.12 5.40 -12.51
CA LYS A 533 44.15 6.29 -13.08
C LYS A 533 43.62 7.06 -14.29
N LYS A 534 42.84 6.41 -15.14
CA LYS A 534 42.15 7.07 -16.27
C LYS A 534 41.17 8.14 -15.78
N LEU A 535 40.38 7.85 -14.74
CA LEU A 535 39.47 8.81 -14.10
C LEU A 535 40.22 10.01 -13.52
N THR A 536 41.37 9.79 -12.88
CA THR A 536 42.24 10.84 -12.32
C THR A 536 42.64 11.84 -13.41
N ILE A 537 43.19 11.34 -14.53
CA ILE A 537 43.61 12.19 -15.66
C ILE A 537 42.43 12.98 -16.22
N LEU A 538 41.28 12.34 -16.37
CA LEU A 538 40.09 12.96 -16.93
C LEU A 538 39.53 14.08 -16.04
N LEU A 539 39.43 13.84 -14.73
CA LEU A 539 38.98 14.86 -13.76
C LEU A 539 39.95 16.03 -13.70
N TYR A 540 41.24 15.76 -13.56
CA TYR A 540 42.29 16.77 -13.51
C TYR A 540 42.31 17.63 -14.79
N GLY A 541 42.28 16.99 -15.96
CA GLY A 541 42.22 17.67 -17.26
C GLY A 541 40.99 18.55 -17.41
N GLN A 542 39.81 18.05 -17.03
CA GLN A 542 38.56 18.81 -17.08
C GLN A 542 38.59 20.01 -16.11
N GLN A 543 39.12 19.85 -14.89
CA GLN A 543 39.27 20.95 -13.93
C GLN A 543 40.16 22.06 -14.48
N HIS A 544 41.34 21.71 -15.02
CA HIS A 544 42.26 22.69 -15.61
C HIS A 544 41.69 23.38 -16.85
N TYR A 545 40.98 22.64 -17.69
CA TYR A 545 40.37 23.21 -18.89
C TYR A 545 39.29 24.26 -18.57
N VAL A 546 38.46 23.98 -17.55
CA VAL A 546 37.44 24.93 -17.07
C VAL A 546 38.09 26.23 -16.59
N VAL A 547 39.20 26.13 -15.85
CA VAL A 547 39.96 27.29 -15.36
C VAL A 547 40.61 28.07 -16.50
N GLU A 548 41.30 27.40 -17.42
CA GLU A 548 42.01 28.04 -18.55
C GLU A 548 41.03 28.78 -19.47
N LYS A 549 39.93 28.12 -19.85
CA LYS A 549 38.93 28.69 -20.74
C LYS A 549 37.95 29.62 -20.01
N LYS A 550 38.13 29.85 -18.71
CA LYS A 550 37.27 30.71 -17.86
C LYS A 550 35.79 30.35 -17.95
N ILE A 551 35.49 29.06 -18.00
CA ILE A 551 34.13 28.54 -18.08
C ILE A 551 33.51 28.66 -16.68
N ASN A 552 32.42 29.41 -16.52
CA ASN A 552 31.73 29.54 -15.24
C ASN A 552 30.28 29.06 -15.38
N PHE A 553 29.98 27.92 -14.76
CA PHE A 553 28.63 27.35 -14.66
C PHE A 553 28.11 27.35 -13.21
N GLY A 554 28.76 28.07 -12.29
CA GLY A 554 28.42 28.11 -10.87
C GLY A 554 29.63 27.88 -9.96
N GLU A 555 30.50 26.93 -10.30
CA GLU A 555 31.78 26.67 -9.62
C GLU A 555 32.94 26.77 -10.63
N THR A 556 34.00 27.50 -10.23
CA THR A 556 35.29 27.46 -10.92
C THR A 556 36.30 26.74 -10.03
N PRO A 557 36.92 25.64 -10.49
CA PRO A 557 37.83 24.86 -9.66
C PRO A 557 38.99 25.69 -9.07
N LYS A 558 39.18 25.60 -7.76
CA LYS A 558 40.34 26.16 -7.05
C LYS A 558 41.27 25.07 -6.53
N ASN A 559 40.68 23.94 -6.14
CA ASN A 559 41.40 22.74 -5.74
C ASN A 559 41.28 21.69 -6.84
N PHE A 560 42.40 21.05 -7.14
CA PHE A 560 42.49 20.03 -8.17
C PHE A 560 42.61 18.66 -7.53
N VAL A 561 42.11 17.64 -8.21
CA VAL A 561 42.40 16.25 -7.86
C VAL A 561 43.92 16.04 -7.92
N ASP A 562 44.49 15.29 -6.97
CA ASP A 562 45.93 15.00 -6.98
C ASP A 562 46.31 14.17 -8.22
N ILE A 563 47.10 14.76 -9.11
CA ILE A 563 47.55 14.09 -10.33
C ILE A 563 48.56 12.97 -10.05
N ASN A 564 49.20 12.94 -8.88
CA ASN A 564 50.11 11.87 -8.49
C ASN A 564 49.41 10.50 -8.44
N HIS A 565 48.09 10.49 -8.22
CA HIS A 565 47.25 9.30 -8.32
C HIS A 565 47.30 8.63 -9.72
N ALA A 566 47.67 9.36 -10.77
CA ALA A 566 47.84 8.80 -12.12
C ALA A 566 49.21 8.14 -12.36
N LYS A 567 50.15 8.20 -11.39
CA LYS A 567 51.51 7.66 -11.54
C LYS A 567 51.49 6.16 -11.85
N CYS A 568 52.03 5.80 -13.01
CA CYS A 568 52.14 4.41 -13.45
C CYS A 568 53.17 4.24 -14.58
N THR A 569 53.65 3.01 -14.75
CA THR A 569 54.60 2.64 -15.82
C THR A 569 53.99 2.73 -17.21
N TYR A 570 52.66 2.62 -17.33
CA TYR A 570 51.91 2.64 -18.58
C TYR A 570 51.19 3.98 -18.83
N LEU A 571 51.64 5.06 -18.19
CA LEU A 571 51.08 6.41 -18.36
C LEU A 571 51.07 6.90 -19.82
N PRO A 572 52.13 6.69 -20.64
CA PRO A 572 52.09 7.08 -22.06
C PRO A 572 50.95 6.39 -22.82
N TYR A 573 50.77 5.09 -22.57
CA TYR A 573 49.70 4.30 -23.16
C TYR A 573 48.30 4.81 -22.75
N LEU A 574 48.11 5.17 -21.48
CA LEU A 574 46.86 5.76 -21.00
C LEU A 574 46.50 7.06 -21.73
N LEU A 575 47.48 7.93 -21.92
CA LEU A 575 47.29 9.23 -22.60
C LEU A 575 46.97 9.04 -24.09
N GLU A 576 47.66 8.14 -24.77
CA GLU A 576 47.36 7.78 -26.16
C GLU A 576 45.96 7.18 -26.30
N ASN A 577 45.55 6.29 -25.39
CA ASN A 577 44.22 5.68 -25.39
C ASN A 577 43.11 6.72 -25.19
N LEU A 578 43.34 7.68 -24.30
CA LEU A 578 42.41 8.80 -24.06
C LEU A 578 42.25 9.71 -25.28
N GLU A 579 43.36 10.05 -25.95
CA GLU A 579 43.33 10.87 -27.17
C GLU A 579 42.62 10.15 -28.33
N ALA A 580 42.91 8.86 -28.50
CA ALA A 580 42.25 8.04 -29.52
C ALA A 580 40.72 7.98 -29.31
N SER A 581 40.28 8.03 -28.04
CA SER A 581 38.86 7.97 -27.67
C SER A 581 38.22 9.36 -27.44
N SER A 582 38.93 10.46 -27.74
CA SER A 582 38.51 11.84 -27.45
C SER A 582 37.13 12.22 -27.98
N GLY A 583 36.74 11.67 -29.14
CA GLY A 583 35.43 11.88 -29.75
C GLY A 583 34.26 11.39 -28.87
N ALA A 584 34.43 10.26 -28.19
CA ALA A 584 33.35 9.53 -27.52
C ALA A 584 33.00 10.09 -26.14
N TYR A 585 33.95 10.74 -25.46
CA TYR A 585 33.73 11.29 -24.13
C TYR A 585 32.86 12.55 -24.09
N GLY A 586 32.78 13.32 -25.18
CA GLY A 586 32.10 14.63 -25.17
C GLY A 586 32.82 15.68 -24.30
N LEU A 587 34.06 15.43 -23.88
CA LEU A 587 34.91 16.36 -23.15
C LEU A 587 35.74 17.17 -24.14
N MET A 588 35.49 18.49 -24.21
CA MET A 588 36.12 19.36 -25.22
C MET A 588 37.64 19.43 -25.07
N PHE A 589 38.16 19.34 -23.84
CA PHE A 589 39.60 19.44 -23.60
C PHE A 589 40.39 18.33 -24.31
N LEU A 590 39.81 17.13 -24.45
CA LEU A 590 40.46 16.02 -25.17
C LEU A 590 40.61 16.28 -26.67
N ARG A 591 39.84 17.23 -27.23
CA ARG A 591 39.88 17.62 -28.64
C ARG A 591 40.76 18.87 -28.89
N ASP A 592 41.06 19.63 -27.84
CA ASP A 592 41.96 20.79 -27.90
C ASP A 592 43.41 20.30 -27.88
N LYS A 593 44.04 20.19 -29.06
CA LYS A 593 45.41 19.67 -29.22
C LYS A 593 46.43 20.52 -28.48
N GLU A 594 46.25 21.84 -28.42
CA GLU A 594 47.19 22.73 -27.76
C GLU A 594 47.12 22.50 -26.24
N PHE A 595 45.91 22.49 -25.70
CA PHE A 595 45.67 22.17 -24.30
C PHE A 595 46.20 20.77 -23.92
N MET A 596 45.89 19.75 -24.73
CA MET A 596 46.35 18.37 -24.46
C MET A 596 47.87 18.24 -24.44
N ASN A 597 48.57 18.97 -25.31
CA ASN A 597 50.04 18.99 -25.30
C ASN A 597 50.59 19.61 -24.01
N VAL A 598 49.96 20.67 -23.50
CA VAL A 598 50.33 21.29 -22.21
C VAL A 598 50.01 20.35 -21.05
N LEU A 599 48.79 19.81 -21.03
CA LEU A 599 48.34 18.86 -20.01
C LEU A 599 49.27 17.64 -19.93
N ARG A 600 49.61 17.04 -21.07
CA ARG A 600 50.53 15.90 -21.16
C ARG A 600 51.88 16.21 -20.52
N ARG A 601 52.48 17.37 -20.85
CA ARG A 601 53.77 17.78 -20.25
C ARG A 601 53.63 17.92 -18.73
N ASN A 602 52.56 18.56 -18.26
CA ASN A 602 52.31 18.75 -16.84
C ASN A 602 52.16 17.41 -16.11
N ILE A 603 51.35 16.48 -16.64
CA ILE A 603 51.14 15.15 -16.05
C ILE A 603 52.46 14.38 -16.00
N VAL A 604 53.23 14.37 -17.09
CA VAL A 604 54.53 13.67 -17.14
C VAL A 604 55.48 14.27 -16.11
N LEU A 605 55.60 15.59 -16.00
CA LEU A 605 56.47 16.25 -15.02
C LEU A 605 56.13 15.86 -13.57
N HIS A 606 54.85 15.76 -13.22
CA HIS A 606 54.42 15.41 -11.86
C HIS A 606 54.53 13.91 -11.57
N CYS A 607 54.37 13.04 -12.58
CA CYS A 607 54.40 11.58 -12.40
C CYS A 607 55.77 10.93 -12.63
N SER A 608 56.75 11.64 -13.22
CA SER A 608 58.10 11.14 -13.52
C SER A 608 59.14 11.44 -12.43
N LEU A 609 58.80 12.30 -11.47
CA LEU A 609 59.44 12.41 -10.16
C LEU A 609 58.74 11.43 -9.21
#